data_AF-A0A7X8PZZ5-F1
#
_entry.id   AF-A0A7X8PZZ5-F1
#
_cell.length_a   1.000
_cell.length_b   1.000
_cell.length_c   1.000
_cell.angle_alpha   90.00
_cell.angle_beta   90.00
_cell.angle_gamma   90.00
#
_symmetry.space_group_name_H-M   'P 1'
#
loop_
_entity.id
_entity.type
_entity.pdbx_description
1 polymer ?
#
loop_
_entity_poly.entity_id
_entity_poly.type
_entity_poly.pdbx_seq_one_letter_code
_entity_poly.pdbx_strand_id
1 'polypeptide(L)'
;MVKKVVLMVFVVSAFVLTSCSFGGGRMLVSSEDKKADARMEQILSAIKDQDRKTIKELFSKQAVNESNDFDSGIDYLLSFFQGNVKSWERDKWSSGESIEHGKKSVMLRSWYTVETDIDKYMFFIIDYAEDTINSDNAGLYTLRVIKAEDKDTQFTYWQDMELAGIYKPKE
;
A
#
# COMPACT_ATOMS: atom_id res chain seq x y z
N MET A 1 21.56 49.56 54.62
CA MET A 1 20.81 50.75 54.15
C MET A 1 20.78 50.72 52.63
N VAL A 2 19.58 50.97 52.05
CA VAL A 2 19.22 51.28 50.63
C VAL A 2 19.56 50.19 49.59
N LYS A 3 18.64 49.31 49.17
CA LYS A 3 17.48 49.42 48.25
C LYS A 3 17.82 49.56 46.73
N LYS A 4 17.36 48.52 45.98
CA LYS A 4 16.86 48.47 44.57
C LYS A 4 17.93 48.69 43.49
N VAL A 5 18.03 47.86 42.44
CA VAL A 5 17.19 47.79 41.21
C VAL A 5 17.45 46.42 40.53
N VAL A 6 16.51 45.46 40.48
CA VAL A 6 15.64 45.06 39.34
C VAL A 6 16.33 44.92 37.98
N LEU A 7 16.51 43.67 37.50
CA LEU A 7 16.06 43.32 36.15
C LEU A 7 15.78 41.80 36.06
N MET A 8 14.52 41.47 35.77
CA MET A 8 14.03 40.16 35.35
C MET A 8 14.83 39.65 34.15
N VAL A 9 15.24 38.39 34.18
CA VAL A 9 15.36 37.58 32.97
C VAL A 9 14.48 36.34 33.16
N PHE A 10 13.20 36.53 32.84
CA PHE A 10 12.31 35.44 32.49
C PHE A 10 12.70 34.98 31.08
N VAL A 11 13.30 33.79 30.97
CA VAL A 11 13.25 33.04 29.72
C VAL A 11 12.50 31.75 30.01
N VAL A 12 11.20 31.86 29.80
CA VAL A 12 10.28 30.74 29.59
C VAL A 12 10.68 30.10 28.27
N SER A 13 11.53 29.06 28.31
CA SER A 13 11.66 28.14 27.18
C SER A 13 10.71 26.99 27.47
N ALA A 14 9.50 27.15 26.94
CA ALA A 14 8.41 26.22 27.09
C ALA A 14 8.84 24.78 26.76
N PHE A 15 8.38 23.87 27.62
CA PHE A 15 8.15 22.48 27.30
C PHE A 15 7.58 22.33 25.89
N VAL A 16 8.37 21.76 24.99
CA VAL A 16 7.85 20.97 23.88
C VAL A 16 8.59 19.64 23.92
N LEU A 17 8.30 18.86 24.97
CA LEU A 17 8.36 17.42 24.84
C LEU A 17 7.12 17.05 24.01
N THR A 18 7.30 17.07 22.70
CA THR A 18 6.32 16.55 21.74
C THR A 18 5.98 15.14 22.20
N SER A 19 4.72 14.96 22.59
CA SER A 19 4.19 13.68 23.01
C SER A 19 4.40 12.67 21.87
N CYS A 20 5.23 11.67 22.10
CA CYS A 20 5.17 10.43 21.36
C CYS A 20 3.85 9.73 21.69
N SER A 21 2.75 10.19 21.08
CA SER A 21 1.57 9.33 20.91
C SER A 21 1.81 8.45 19.69
N PHE A 22 2.70 7.47 19.84
CA PHE A 22 2.65 6.25 19.06
C PHE A 22 2.65 5.08 20.04
N GLY A 23 1.53 4.95 20.74
CA GLY A 23 1.17 3.73 21.45
C GLY A 23 0.81 2.67 20.41
N GLY A 24 1.82 1.93 20.00
CA GLY A 24 1.72 0.73 19.17
C GLY A 24 3.09 0.08 19.22
N GLY A 25 3.18 -1.11 19.79
CA GLY A 25 4.45 -1.78 20.08
C GLY A 25 5.41 -1.73 18.89
N ARG A 26 6.70 -1.54 19.16
CA ARG A 26 7.77 -1.64 18.17
C ARG A 26 7.78 -3.07 17.61
N MET A 27 6.93 -3.35 16.64
CA MET A 27 7.04 -4.47 15.73
C MET A 27 8.35 -4.27 14.98
N LEU A 28 9.21 -5.28 14.96
CA LEU A 28 10.42 -5.25 14.14
C LEU A 28 9.97 -5.15 12.68
N VAL A 29 10.03 -3.95 12.11
CA VAL A 29 9.74 -3.67 10.71
C VAL A 29 10.82 -4.40 9.90
N SER A 30 10.42 -5.42 9.15
CA SER A 30 11.31 -6.21 8.28
C SER A 30 11.77 -5.37 7.06
N SER A 31 12.44 -5.99 6.10
CA SER A 31 12.67 -5.36 4.79
C SER A 31 11.47 -5.55 3.85
N GLU A 32 10.72 -6.64 4.01
CA GLU A 32 9.63 -7.04 3.13
C GLU A 32 8.38 -6.18 3.31
N ASP A 33 8.02 -5.88 4.55
CA ASP A 33 6.92 -4.98 4.88
C ASP A 33 7.17 -3.54 4.38
N LYS A 34 8.43 -3.06 4.41
CA LYS A 34 8.80 -1.80 3.73
C LYS A 34 8.62 -1.86 2.21
N LYS A 35 8.92 -3.00 1.58
CA LYS A 35 8.72 -3.17 0.13
C LYS A 35 7.22 -3.16 -0.21
N ALA A 36 6.38 -3.82 0.60
CA ALA A 36 4.93 -3.78 0.43
C ALA A 36 4.38 -2.35 0.54
N ASP A 37 4.83 -1.59 1.54
CA ASP A 37 4.40 -0.19 1.74
C ASP A 37 4.86 0.72 0.60
N ALA A 38 6.11 0.59 0.16
CA ALA A 38 6.61 1.32 -1.00
C ALA A 38 5.78 1.04 -2.26
N ARG A 39 5.34 -0.22 -2.44
CA ARG A 39 4.46 -0.59 -3.56
C ARG A 39 3.09 0.08 -3.43
N MET A 40 2.52 0.10 -2.23
CA MET A 40 1.25 0.79 -1.97
C MET A 40 1.34 2.28 -2.30
N GLU A 41 2.43 2.95 -1.89
CA GLU A 41 2.68 4.37 -2.21
C GLU A 41 2.75 4.62 -3.72
N GLN A 42 3.45 3.75 -4.46
CA GLN A 42 3.52 3.84 -5.92
C GLN A 42 2.14 3.70 -6.58
N ILE A 43 1.33 2.75 -6.11
CA ILE A 43 -0.04 2.55 -6.62
C ILE A 43 -0.88 3.80 -6.37
N LEU A 44 -0.89 4.33 -5.14
CA LEU A 44 -1.67 5.52 -4.80
C LEU A 44 -1.21 6.76 -5.58
N SER A 45 0.09 6.94 -5.78
CA SER A 45 0.61 8.03 -6.60
C SER A 45 0.13 7.92 -8.04
N ALA A 46 0.21 6.74 -8.64
CA ALA A 46 -0.20 6.52 -10.03
C ALA A 46 -1.72 6.71 -10.22
N ILE A 47 -2.54 6.28 -9.25
CA ILE A 47 -4.00 6.52 -9.25
C ILE A 47 -4.32 8.01 -9.12
N LYS A 48 -3.65 8.71 -8.20
CA LYS A 48 -3.83 10.14 -7.98
C LYS A 48 -3.52 10.95 -9.24
N ASP A 49 -2.44 10.59 -9.93
CA ASP A 49 -1.99 11.27 -11.14
C ASP A 49 -2.75 10.81 -12.40
N GLN A 50 -3.70 9.87 -12.26
CA GLN A 50 -4.44 9.23 -13.35
C GLN A 50 -3.51 8.65 -14.43
N ASP A 51 -2.33 8.20 -14.01
CA ASP A 51 -1.25 7.78 -14.91
C ASP A 51 -1.40 6.30 -15.25
N ARG A 52 -2.18 6.04 -16.31
CA ARG A 52 -2.40 4.70 -16.87
C ARG A 52 -1.10 3.97 -17.20
N LYS A 53 -0.10 4.70 -17.70
CA LYS A 53 1.16 4.11 -18.12
C LYS A 53 1.93 3.63 -16.90
N THR A 54 2.07 4.48 -15.87
CA THR A 54 2.73 4.10 -14.63
C THR A 54 2.00 2.96 -13.94
N ILE A 55 0.66 2.96 -13.89
CA ILE A 55 -0.11 1.82 -13.34
C ILE A 55 0.29 0.53 -14.06
N LYS A 56 0.30 0.52 -15.40
CA LYS A 56 0.67 -0.67 -16.19
C LYS A 56 2.11 -1.12 -15.93
N GLU A 57 3.05 -0.19 -15.81
CA GLU A 57 4.47 -0.48 -15.56
C GLU A 57 4.73 -1.06 -14.15
N LEU A 58 3.82 -0.90 -13.19
CA LEU A 58 3.94 -1.53 -11.87
C LEU A 58 3.68 -3.05 -11.92
N PHE A 59 2.93 -3.54 -12.92
CA PHE A 59 2.59 -4.95 -13.04
C PHE A 59 3.70 -5.77 -13.69
N SER A 60 3.76 -7.02 -13.28
CA SER A 60 4.63 -7.99 -13.92
C SER A 60 4.15 -8.25 -15.35
N LYS A 61 5.09 -8.62 -16.23
CA LYS A 61 4.71 -8.98 -17.61
C LYS A 61 3.77 -10.17 -17.62
N GLN A 62 3.98 -11.13 -16.73
CA GLN A 62 3.09 -12.27 -16.59
C GLN A 62 1.65 -11.82 -16.28
N ALA A 63 1.46 -10.94 -15.30
CA ALA A 63 0.13 -10.45 -14.93
C ALA A 63 -0.58 -9.73 -16.07
N VAL A 64 0.16 -8.90 -16.83
CA VAL A 64 -0.38 -8.20 -18.00
C VAL A 64 -0.79 -9.20 -19.11
N ASN A 65 0.01 -10.25 -19.34
CA ASN A 65 -0.24 -11.24 -20.39
C ASN A 65 -1.37 -12.23 -20.05
N GLU A 66 -1.51 -12.60 -18.77
CA GLU A 66 -2.52 -13.55 -18.29
C GLU A 66 -3.87 -12.88 -18.03
N SER A 67 -3.91 -11.56 -17.87
CA SER A 67 -5.14 -10.82 -17.67
C SER A 67 -5.99 -10.82 -18.94
N ASN A 68 -7.28 -11.15 -18.81
CA ASN A 68 -8.21 -11.18 -19.94
C ASN A 68 -8.39 -9.80 -20.61
N ASP A 69 -8.49 -8.73 -19.81
CA ASP A 69 -8.67 -7.36 -20.27
C ASP A 69 -8.04 -6.38 -19.28
N PHE A 70 -6.71 -6.28 -19.36
CA PHE A 70 -5.90 -5.49 -18.44
C PHE A 70 -6.22 -3.99 -18.52
N ASP A 71 -6.34 -3.46 -19.74
CA ASP A 71 -6.53 -2.02 -19.94
C ASP A 71 -7.93 -1.57 -19.47
N SER A 72 -8.97 -2.40 -19.64
CA SER A 72 -10.28 -2.14 -19.02
C SER A 72 -10.22 -2.18 -17.49
N GLY A 73 -9.37 -3.04 -16.91
CA GLY A 73 -9.12 -3.07 -15.47
C GLY A 73 -8.55 -1.74 -14.94
N ILE A 74 -7.61 -1.12 -15.68
CA ILE A 74 -7.08 0.22 -15.34
C ILE A 74 -8.20 1.27 -15.40
N ASP A 75 -8.98 1.26 -16.48
CA ASP A 75 -10.06 2.23 -16.67
C ASP A 75 -11.12 2.11 -15.55
N TYR A 76 -11.47 0.88 -15.17
CA TYR A 76 -12.32 0.61 -14.03
C TYR A 76 -11.72 1.17 -12.74
N LEU A 77 -10.46 0.83 -12.41
CA LEU A 77 -9.79 1.28 -11.18
C LEU A 77 -9.80 2.81 -11.05
N LEU A 78 -9.42 3.52 -12.11
CA LEU A 78 -9.35 4.98 -12.11
C LEU A 78 -10.72 5.63 -11.99
N SER A 79 -11.76 5.01 -12.55
CA SER A 79 -13.15 5.47 -12.40
C SER A 79 -13.77 5.11 -11.04
N PHE A 80 -13.35 4.00 -10.45
CA PHE A 80 -13.91 3.47 -9.20
C PHE A 80 -13.32 4.16 -7.97
N PHE A 81 -12.00 4.39 -7.97
CA PHE A 81 -11.32 5.01 -6.83
C PHE A 81 -11.48 6.54 -6.88
N GLN A 82 -12.34 7.05 -6.01
CA GLN A 82 -12.71 8.47 -5.94
C GLN A 82 -12.19 9.14 -4.68
N GLY A 83 -11.84 10.42 -4.81
CA GLY A 83 -11.45 11.29 -3.70
C GLY A 83 -9.94 11.44 -3.51
N ASN A 84 -9.54 12.43 -2.71
CA ASN A 84 -8.16 12.64 -2.30
C ASN A 84 -7.85 11.79 -1.07
N VAL A 85 -6.79 10.98 -1.16
CA VAL A 85 -6.28 10.19 -0.03
C VAL A 85 -5.96 11.10 1.16
N LYS A 86 -6.54 10.78 2.33
CA LYS A 86 -6.24 11.42 3.63
C LYS A 86 -5.25 10.60 4.44
N SER A 87 -5.43 9.29 4.43
CA SER A 87 -4.58 8.34 5.14
C SER A 87 -4.67 6.96 4.50
N TRP A 88 -3.68 6.13 4.78
CA TRP A 88 -3.72 4.70 4.49
C TRP A 88 -2.95 3.95 5.57
N GLU A 89 -3.39 2.72 5.84
CA GLU A 89 -2.76 1.84 6.83
C GLU A 89 -2.72 0.41 6.31
N ARG A 90 -1.70 -0.34 6.72
CA ARG A 90 -1.57 -1.76 6.41
C ARG A 90 -2.30 -2.58 7.47
N ASP A 91 -3.35 -3.27 7.07
CA ASP A 91 -4.16 -4.10 7.98
C ASP A 91 -3.45 -5.41 8.32
N LYS A 92 -2.88 -6.06 7.31
CA LYS A 92 -2.19 -7.34 7.44
C LYS A 92 -1.27 -7.58 6.25
N TRP A 93 -0.27 -8.44 6.44
CA TRP A 93 0.58 -8.91 5.35
C TRP A 93 1.13 -10.31 5.63
N SER A 94 1.60 -10.97 4.59
CA SER A 94 2.36 -12.23 4.67
C SER A 94 3.30 -12.33 3.48
N SER A 95 4.42 -13.03 3.64
CA SER A 95 5.32 -13.34 2.54
C SER A 95 5.30 -14.83 2.19
N GLY A 96 5.85 -15.16 1.03
CA GLY A 96 6.20 -16.50 0.60
C GLY A 96 7.53 -16.42 -0.13
N GLU A 97 8.44 -17.35 0.19
CA GLU A 97 9.76 -17.41 -0.41
C GLU A 97 9.93 -18.74 -1.12
N SER A 98 10.57 -18.73 -2.30
CA SER A 98 10.98 -19.93 -3.02
C SER A 98 12.43 -19.79 -3.46
N ILE A 99 13.19 -20.87 -3.34
CA ILE A 99 14.60 -20.92 -3.73
C ILE A 99 14.81 -22.12 -4.66
N GLU A 100 15.29 -21.85 -5.87
CA GLU A 100 15.56 -22.86 -6.89
C GLU A 100 16.93 -22.62 -7.52
N HIS A 101 17.83 -23.60 -7.43
CA HIS A 101 19.16 -23.52 -8.06
C HIS A 101 19.93 -22.19 -7.78
N GLY A 102 19.81 -21.66 -6.56
CA GLY A 102 20.45 -20.40 -6.16
C GLY A 102 19.73 -19.13 -6.61
N LYS A 103 18.60 -19.27 -7.31
CA LYS A 103 17.66 -18.18 -7.62
C LYS A 103 16.56 -18.13 -6.56
N LYS A 104 15.91 -16.97 -6.43
CA LYS A 104 14.94 -16.65 -5.40
C LYS A 104 13.69 -15.98 -5.98
N SER A 105 12.53 -16.29 -5.42
CA SER A 105 11.28 -15.54 -5.60
C SER A 105 10.71 -15.15 -4.24
N VAL A 106 10.25 -13.90 -4.09
CA VAL A 106 9.63 -13.35 -2.88
C VAL A 106 8.26 -12.77 -3.25
N MET A 107 7.20 -13.48 -2.84
CA MET A 107 5.82 -13.06 -3.00
C MET A 107 5.33 -12.39 -1.73
N LEU A 108 4.84 -11.15 -1.84
CA LEU A 108 4.21 -10.40 -0.77
C LEU A 108 2.71 -10.34 -1.01
N ARG A 109 1.93 -10.65 0.03
CA ARG A 109 0.48 -10.50 0.07
C ARG A 109 0.14 -9.48 1.15
N SER A 110 -0.49 -8.39 0.78
CA SER A 110 -0.73 -7.27 1.69
C SER A 110 -2.14 -6.71 1.53
N TRP A 111 -2.69 -6.26 2.65
CA TRP A 111 -4.01 -5.64 2.73
C TRP A 111 -3.87 -4.26 3.33
N TYR A 112 -4.54 -3.30 2.71
CA TYR A 112 -4.52 -1.93 3.14
C TYR A 112 -5.93 -1.37 3.24
N THR A 113 -6.11 -0.50 4.21
CA THR A 113 -7.27 0.38 4.31
C THR A 113 -6.83 1.78 3.89
N VAL A 114 -7.59 2.39 2.97
CA VAL A 114 -7.32 3.74 2.44
C VAL A 114 -8.55 4.61 2.67
N GLU A 115 -8.36 5.74 3.34
CA GLU A 115 -9.42 6.71 3.58
C GLU A 115 -9.22 7.92 2.65
N THR A 116 -10.28 8.31 1.96
CA THR A 116 -10.33 9.51 1.12
C THR A 116 -11.30 10.53 1.70
N ASP A 117 -11.44 11.70 1.09
CA ASP A 117 -12.54 12.63 1.42
C ASP A 117 -13.93 12.20 0.93
N ILE A 118 -14.02 11.14 0.12
CA ILE A 118 -15.29 10.66 -0.44
C ILE A 118 -15.71 9.34 0.20
N ASP A 119 -14.80 8.38 0.22
CA ASP A 119 -15.09 6.99 0.61
C ASP A 119 -13.89 6.32 1.28
N LYS A 120 -14.15 5.15 1.86
CA LYS A 120 -13.14 4.27 2.45
C LYS A 120 -13.00 3.01 1.60
N TYR A 121 -11.77 2.68 1.23
CA TYR A 121 -11.45 1.57 0.34
C TYR A 121 -10.58 0.53 1.04
N MET A 122 -10.69 -0.72 0.60
CA MET A 122 -9.77 -1.79 0.96
C MET A 122 -9.03 -2.27 -0.28
N PHE A 123 -7.72 -2.44 -0.12
CA PHE A 123 -6.82 -2.95 -1.14
C PHE A 123 -6.36 -4.34 -0.73
N PHE A 124 -6.31 -5.24 -1.71
CA PHE A 124 -5.58 -6.49 -1.63
C PHE A 124 -4.57 -6.56 -2.77
N ILE A 125 -3.32 -6.82 -2.43
CA ILE A 125 -2.19 -6.76 -3.33
C ILE A 125 -1.40 -8.07 -3.23
N ILE A 126 -1.07 -8.65 -4.39
CA ILE A 126 -0.03 -9.67 -4.53
C ILE A 126 1.09 -9.08 -5.38
N ASP A 127 2.29 -8.97 -4.82
CA ASP A 127 3.48 -8.42 -5.46
C ASP A 127 4.63 -9.42 -5.39
N TYR A 128 5.26 -9.72 -6.52
CA TYR A 128 6.55 -10.41 -6.54
C TYR A 128 7.64 -9.37 -6.45
N ALA A 129 7.99 -9.00 -5.22
CA ALA A 129 8.92 -7.92 -4.92
C ALA A 129 10.36 -8.23 -5.38
N GLU A 130 10.64 -9.51 -5.65
CA GLU A 130 11.85 -10.01 -6.30
C GLU A 130 11.53 -11.37 -6.92
N ASP A 131 11.85 -11.58 -8.20
CA ASP A 131 11.81 -12.92 -8.79
C ASP A 131 12.97 -13.08 -9.79
N THR A 132 13.96 -13.86 -9.38
CA THR A 132 15.12 -14.25 -10.20
C THR A 132 14.99 -15.67 -10.76
N ILE A 133 13.95 -16.40 -10.34
CA ILE A 133 13.56 -17.70 -10.90
C ILE A 133 12.95 -17.45 -12.28
N ASN A 134 11.92 -16.59 -12.33
CA ASN A 134 11.30 -16.06 -13.54
C ASN A 134 11.20 -14.53 -13.48
N SER A 135 12.01 -13.84 -14.27
CA SER A 135 12.04 -12.36 -14.28
C SER A 135 10.73 -11.73 -14.77
N ASP A 136 9.90 -12.44 -15.52
CA ASP A 136 8.62 -11.92 -15.99
C ASP A 136 7.53 -11.90 -14.90
N ASN A 137 7.79 -12.56 -13.75
CA ASN A 137 6.92 -12.52 -12.56
C ASN A 137 7.13 -11.27 -11.72
N ALA A 138 8.31 -10.66 -11.79
CA ALA A 138 8.66 -9.54 -10.92
C ALA A 138 7.70 -8.35 -11.14
N GLY A 139 7.07 -7.87 -10.06
CA GLY A 139 6.04 -6.82 -10.11
C GLY A 139 4.69 -7.26 -9.53
N LEU A 140 3.70 -6.37 -9.66
CA LEU A 140 2.34 -6.65 -9.22
C LEU A 140 1.76 -7.79 -10.04
N TYR A 141 1.20 -8.78 -9.33
CA TYR A 141 0.40 -9.83 -9.94
C TYR A 141 -1.10 -9.54 -9.80
N THR A 142 -1.55 -9.18 -8.60
CA THR A 142 -2.95 -8.89 -8.30
C THR A 142 -3.08 -7.50 -7.67
N LEU A 143 -4.03 -6.71 -8.18
CA LEU A 143 -4.54 -5.51 -7.51
C LEU A 143 -6.06 -5.59 -7.42
N ARG A 144 -6.58 -5.70 -6.20
CA ARG A 144 -8.01 -5.66 -5.92
C ARG A 144 -8.33 -4.45 -5.04
N VAL A 145 -9.25 -3.62 -5.50
CA VAL A 145 -9.75 -2.46 -4.76
C VAL A 145 -11.26 -2.57 -4.64
N ILE A 146 -11.76 -2.49 -3.41
CA ILE A 146 -13.20 -2.53 -3.10
C ILE A 146 -13.54 -1.40 -2.13
N LYS A 147 -14.82 -1.09 -1.96
CA LYS A 147 -15.25 -0.27 -0.82
C LYS A 147 -15.11 -1.07 0.46
N ALA A 148 -14.79 -0.38 1.56
CA ALA A 148 -14.63 -1.02 2.86
C ALA A 148 -15.93 -1.66 3.39
N GLU A 149 -17.09 -1.12 2.99
CA GLU A 149 -18.40 -1.69 3.32
C GLU A 149 -18.65 -3.07 2.66
N ASP A 150 -17.97 -3.36 1.53
CA ASP A 150 -18.12 -4.61 0.78
C ASP A 150 -17.14 -5.71 1.22
N LYS A 151 -16.36 -5.47 2.29
CA LYS A 151 -15.32 -6.40 2.75
C LYS A 151 -15.85 -7.82 2.95
N ASP A 152 -16.98 -7.96 3.63
CA ASP A 152 -17.50 -9.27 4.04
C ASP A 152 -18.06 -10.09 2.88
N THR A 153 -18.37 -9.44 1.74
CA THR A 153 -18.88 -10.10 0.54
C THR A 153 -17.80 -10.29 -0.53
N GLN A 154 -16.79 -9.43 -0.56
CA GLN A 154 -15.78 -9.42 -1.63
C GLN A 154 -14.38 -9.90 -1.19
N PHE A 155 -14.07 -9.95 0.11
CA PHE A 155 -12.82 -10.52 0.61
C PHE A 155 -13.03 -11.89 1.26
N THR A 156 -12.30 -12.88 0.75
CA THR A 156 -12.32 -14.27 1.21
C THR A 156 -10.86 -14.74 1.44
N TYR A 157 -10.58 -16.03 1.31
CA TYR A 157 -9.22 -16.57 1.25
C TYR A 157 -8.44 -15.92 0.10
N TRP A 158 -7.16 -15.66 0.34
CA TRP A 158 -6.33 -14.91 -0.62
C TRP A 158 -6.17 -15.66 -1.95
N GLN A 159 -6.19 -16.99 -1.92
CA GLN A 159 -6.13 -17.85 -3.11
C GLN A 159 -7.34 -17.64 -4.03
N ASP A 160 -8.52 -17.37 -3.46
CA ASP A 160 -9.73 -17.11 -4.24
C ASP A 160 -9.77 -15.67 -4.79
N MET A 161 -8.98 -14.78 -4.18
CA MET A 161 -8.87 -13.37 -4.60
C MET A 161 -7.71 -13.14 -5.57
N GLU A 162 -6.78 -14.08 -5.67
CA GLU A 162 -5.64 -14.06 -6.59
C GLU A 162 -6.15 -14.05 -8.03
N LEU A 163 -5.63 -13.11 -8.81
CA LEU A 163 -5.92 -12.97 -10.24
C LEU A 163 -4.80 -12.19 -10.92
N ALA A 164 -4.58 -12.48 -12.20
CA ALA A 164 -3.68 -11.70 -13.03
C ALA A 164 -4.30 -10.33 -13.38
N GLY A 165 -3.65 -9.26 -12.92
CA GLY A 165 -4.02 -7.88 -13.22
C GLY A 165 -4.92 -7.23 -12.18
N ILE A 166 -5.90 -6.45 -12.65
CA ILE A 166 -6.74 -5.60 -11.81
C ILE A 166 -8.13 -6.23 -11.68
N TYR A 167 -8.61 -6.36 -10.44
CA TYR A 167 -9.96 -6.84 -10.19
C TYR A 167 -11.00 -5.88 -10.75
N LYS A 168 -11.90 -6.41 -11.57
CA LYS A 168 -13.14 -5.78 -12.00
C LYS A 168 -14.29 -6.76 -11.72
N PRO A 169 -15.36 -6.36 -11.01
CA PRO A 169 -16.56 -7.19 -10.88
C PRO A 169 -17.11 -7.60 -12.24
N LYS A 170 -17.65 -8.82 -12.34
CA LYS A 170 -18.37 -9.25 -13.54
C LYS A 170 -19.71 -8.51 -13.59
N GLU A 171 -20.04 -7.95 -14.76
CA GLU A 171 -21.36 -7.40 -15.06
C GLU A 171 -22.45 -8.49 -15.07
#